data_AF-A0A132GTU1-F1
#
_entry.id   AF-A0A132GTU1-F1
#
_cell.length_a   1.000
_cell.length_b   1.000
_cell.length_c   1.000
_cell.angle_alpha   90.00
_cell.angle_beta   90.00
_cell.angle_gamma   90.00
#
_symmetry.space_group_name_H-M   'P 1'
#
loop_
_entity.id
_entity.type
_entity.pdbx_description
1 polymer ?
#
loop_
_entity_poly.entity_id
_entity_poly.type
_entity_poly.pdbx_seq_one_letter_code
_entity_poly.pdbx_strand_id
1 'polypeptide(L)'
;MLAAIICGMAVLTSCSKDDDISIVQPTKEYFTLWNQCEALTALQNYVKDVTDPSSANFIKEEDRIATFDMDGTFLGELYPSYFEYNLLEYRVLDDATYEAPKDVMETAQAIRDFVRNGKKLPDHFDMVHAYAAAKAYSGMTLAQFDAYVKAYAAKPANGFSGMTYGESFYKPMLEVFDYLKANGFTYYVVSGSDRFICRALTEAIGIPSNRVIGMDVRLMSSSQGTEAGVDYTMSQKEDIVRTDELIIKNLKTNKVLQISQEIGKVPVLSFGNSGGDAAMHNYALGNQQYKSAAFMLIADDDARDHANREKALTLGQQWRESGYHVISMRDDFKTIYGDGVVKTDFSFSVDTRPLTEWQAGRTVSQADVDAFGGIDKCFAAEPIPDGVWARMQGKTFKENPYIGRDDLRHIRALHWDYDNQMHVGEMIVNKQIADRVATILRQLFDAKYPIQRMLLPDVYDADDETQMRDNNSSCFCYRAIAGSTKLSKHARGLAIDINTLYNPYYKDRADGTRYIQPATAEAYCDRTWDFPYKIDHDDLCFKLFTEAGFEWGGDWTSCKDYQHFELIE
;
A
#
# COMPACT_ATOMS: atom_id res chain seq x y z
N MET A 1 53.00 -54.84 -9.44
CA MET A 1 54.06 -55.16 -8.45
C MET A 1 53.39 -55.28 -7.09
N LEU A 2 53.61 -56.44 -6.45
CA LEU A 2 53.44 -56.85 -5.05
C LEU A 2 52.39 -56.11 -4.19
N ALA A 3 51.30 -56.76 -3.73
CA ALA A 3 51.24 -57.72 -2.60
C ALA A 3 51.41 -57.04 -1.23
N ALA A 4 50.76 -57.38 -0.13
CA ALA A 4 49.67 -58.29 0.23
C ALA A 4 49.42 -58.04 1.74
N ILE A 5 48.16 -58.19 2.17
CA ILE A 5 47.67 -58.86 3.40
C ILE A 5 48.29 -58.47 4.77
N ILE A 6 47.45 -58.24 5.78
CA ILE A 6 47.32 -59.07 7.00
C ILE A 6 46.33 -58.41 7.98
N CYS A 7 45.27 -59.17 8.27
CA CYS A 7 44.35 -58.99 9.38
C CYS A 7 44.99 -59.54 10.66
N GLY A 8 44.96 -58.80 11.75
CA GLY A 8 45.47 -59.23 13.05
C GLY A 8 44.64 -58.65 14.19
N MET A 9 43.77 -59.48 14.77
CA MET A 9 43.16 -59.24 16.08
C MET A 9 44.17 -59.57 17.17
N ALA A 10 44.38 -58.65 18.12
CA ALA A 10 45.03 -58.92 19.39
C ALA A 10 44.20 -58.26 20.51
N VAL A 11 43.65 -59.09 21.38
CA VAL A 11 43.11 -58.72 22.69
C VAL A 11 44.27 -58.70 23.66
N LEU A 12 44.39 -57.69 24.54
CA LEU A 12 44.97 -57.82 25.89
C LEU A 12 44.67 -56.58 26.77
N THR A 13 43.91 -56.86 27.83
CA THR A 13 44.02 -56.37 29.23
C THR A 13 43.98 -54.88 29.61
N SER A 14 42.88 -54.57 30.30
CA SER A 14 42.66 -53.57 31.36
C SER A 14 43.87 -53.28 32.28
N CYS A 15 44.17 -51.99 32.47
CA CYS A 15 44.50 -51.39 33.76
C CYS A 15 44.04 -49.92 33.79
N SER A 16 43.65 -49.49 34.98
CA SER A 16 42.72 -48.40 35.31
C SER A 16 43.34 -47.01 35.51
N LYS A 17 42.47 -45.99 35.40
CA LYS A 17 42.52 -44.62 35.96
C LYS A 17 43.55 -43.67 35.34
N ASP A 18 43.06 -42.66 34.62
CA ASP A 18 43.08 -41.28 35.12
C ASP A 18 42.29 -40.34 34.18
N ASP A 19 41.51 -39.46 34.82
CA ASP A 19 40.91 -38.21 34.38
C ASP A 19 39.90 -38.24 33.22
N ASP A 20 38.65 -38.54 33.61
CA ASP A 20 37.44 -38.16 32.88
C ASP A 20 37.29 -36.62 32.95
N ILE A 21 38.06 -35.91 32.11
CA ILE A 21 37.81 -34.50 31.82
C ILE A 21 36.54 -34.48 30.98
N SER A 22 35.39 -34.45 31.66
CA SER A 22 34.15 -34.02 31.05
C SER A 22 34.37 -32.59 30.59
N ILE A 23 34.59 -32.42 29.30
CA ILE A 23 34.51 -31.12 28.63
C ILE A 23 33.05 -30.71 28.78
N VAL A 24 32.73 -29.99 29.84
CA VAL A 24 31.45 -29.29 29.99
C VAL A 24 31.40 -28.30 28.83
N GLN A 25 30.68 -28.68 27.77
CA GLN A 25 30.32 -27.77 26.69
C GLN A 25 29.71 -26.54 27.35
N PRO A 26 30.24 -25.32 27.13
CA PRO A 26 29.65 -24.13 27.72
C PRO A 26 28.18 -24.07 27.30
N THR A 27 27.29 -24.10 28.28
CA THR A 27 25.86 -23.94 28.05
C THR A 27 25.64 -22.59 27.39
N LYS A 28 25.11 -22.59 26.16
CA LYS A 28 24.75 -21.36 25.43
C LYS A 28 23.86 -20.51 26.35
N GLU A 29 24.31 -19.28 26.62
CA GLU A 29 23.49 -18.29 27.32
C GLU A 29 22.42 -17.80 26.35
N TYR A 30 21.15 -17.85 26.76
CA TYR A 30 20.01 -17.35 26.01
C TYR A 30 19.49 -16.06 26.63
N PHE A 31 18.79 -15.25 25.84
CA PHE A 31 18.11 -14.03 26.28
C PHE A 31 19.05 -12.91 26.75
N THR A 32 20.18 -12.74 26.07
CA THR A 32 21.16 -11.69 26.39
C THR A 32 20.61 -10.29 26.13
N LEU A 33 19.65 -10.16 25.21
CA LEU A 33 19.03 -8.89 24.81
C LEU A 33 17.71 -8.60 25.54
N TRP A 34 17.30 -9.48 26.46
CA TRP A 34 16.14 -9.26 27.32
C TRP A 34 16.55 -8.78 28.71
N ASN A 35 15.72 -7.93 29.31
CA ASN A 35 15.69 -7.72 30.75
C ASN A 35 15.00 -8.90 31.43
N GLN A 36 15.31 -9.14 32.71
CA GLN A 36 14.52 -10.10 33.49
C GLN A 36 13.12 -9.51 33.73
N CYS A 37 12.11 -10.09 33.10
CA CYS A 37 10.74 -9.59 33.14
C CYS A 37 9.72 -10.73 33.34
N GLU A 38 8.44 -10.35 33.49
CA GLU A 38 7.33 -11.30 33.65
C GLU A 38 7.21 -12.24 32.44
N ALA A 39 7.24 -11.69 31.21
CA ALA A 39 7.08 -12.46 29.99
C ALA A 39 8.21 -13.48 29.79
N LEU A 40 9.47 -13.06 30.00
CA LEU A 40 10.62 -13.97 29.91
C LEU A 40 10.52 -15.09 30.94
N THR A 41 10.16 -14.75 32.18
CA THR A 41 9.98 -15.74 33.25
C THR A 41 8.88 -16.74 32.90
N ALA A 42 7.75 -16.26 32.36
CA ALA A 42 6.64 -17.10 31.92
C ALA A 42 7.05 -18.06 30.79
N LEU A 43 7.78 -17.57 29.79
CA LEU A 43 8.29 -18.38 28.67
C LEU A 43 9.25 -19.47 29.16
N GLN A 44 10.24 -19.10 29.98
CA GLN A 44 11.22 -20.04 30.51
C GLN A 44 10.56 -21.12 31.37
N ASN A 45 9.63 -20.73 32.24
CA ASN A 45 8.88 -21.67 33.08
C ASN A 45 8.01 -22.61 32.24
N TYR A 46 7.31 -22.09 31.23
CA TYR A 46 6.51 -22.90 30.32
C TYR A 46 7.38 -23.93 29.59
N VAL A 47 8.47 -23.49 28.95
CA VAL A 47 9.36 -24.37 28.18
C VAL A 47 9.98 -25.43 29.08
N LYS A 48 10.49 -25.05 30.26
CA LYS A 48 11.03 -26.01 31.24
C LYS A 48 10.00 -27.08 31.60
N ASP A 49 8.77 -26.67 31.90
CA ASP A 49 7.68 -27.57 32.29
C ASP A 49 7.31 -28.56 31.17
N VAL A 50 7.12 -28.07 29.93
CA VAL A 50 6.64 -28.93 28.83
C VAL A 50 7.74 -29.78 28.18
N THR A 51 9.01 -29.50 28.48
CA THR A 51 10.15 -30.27 27.95
C THR A 51 10.75 -31.24 28.96
N ASP A 52 10.40 -31.13 30.24
CA ASP A 52 10.84 -32.05 31.29
C ASP A 52 10.10 -33.39 31.18
N PRO A 53 10.78 -34.51 30.85
CA PRO A 53 10.15 -35.83 30.73
C PRO A 53 9.46 -36.33 32.00
N SER A 54 9.77 -35.74 33.16
CA SER A 54 9.16 -36.07 34.44
C SER A 54 7.92 -35.22 34.75
N SER A 55 7.67 -34.14 33.99
CA SER A 55 6.49 -33.30 34.18
C SER A 55 5.23 -33.99 33.65
N ALA A 56 4.11 -33.80 34.35
CA ALA A 56 2.79 -34.18 33.86
C ALA A 56 2.38 -33.41 32.59
N ASN A 57 3.02 -32.27 32.31
CA ASN A 57 2.79 -31.45 31.12
C ASN A 57 3.77 -31.74 29.99
N PHE A 58 4.57 -32.81 30.07
CA PHE A 58 5.54 -33.14 29.04
C PHE A 58 4.90 -33.29 27.65
N ILE A 59 5.48 -32.58 26.68
CA ILE A 59 5.08 -32.62 25.26
C ILE A 59 6.21 -33.28 24.49
N LYS A 60 5.89 -34.26 23.65
CA LYS A 60 6.87 -34.88 22.75
C LYS A 60 7.38 -33.85 21.74
N GLU A 61 8.64 -33.97 21.35
CA GLU A 61 9.28 -33.03 20.42
C GLU A 61 8.47 -32.78 19.14
N GLU A 62 7.91 -33.84 18.56
CA GLU A 62 7.07 -33.77 17.35
C GLU A 62 5.79 -32.92 17.51
N ASP A 63 5.33 -32.69 18.75
CA ASP A 63 4.12 -31.94 19.07
C ASP A 63 4.40 -30.53 19.63
N ARG A 64 5.68 -30.15 19.79
CA ARG A 64 6.11 -28.83 20.27
C ARG A 64 6.03 -27.77 19.17
N ILE A 65 4.82 -27.47 18.73
CA ILE A 65 4.57 -26.49 17.67
C ILE A 65 4.40 -25.09 18.26
N ALA A 66 5.19 -24.13 17.75
CA ALA A 66 5.05 -22.71 18.05
C ALA A 66 4.65 -21.92 16.81
N THR A 67 3.72 -20.97 16.92
CA THR A 67 3.36 -20.07 15.81
C THR A 67 3.71 -18.63 16.15
N PHE A 68 4.18 -17.90 15.15
CA PHE A 68 4.57 -16.49 15.24
C PHE A 68 3.90 -15.71 14.13
N ASP A 69 3.22 -14.62 14.46
CA ASP A 69 3.06 -13.56 13.47
C ASP A 69 4.42 -12.94 13.10
N MET A 70 4.50 -12.20 11.99
CA MET A 70 5.75 -11.57 11.53
C MET A 70 5.80 -10.08 11.84
N ASP A 71 4.96 -9.31 11.15
CA ASP A 71 4.91 -7.86 11.23
C ASP A 71 4.53 -7.45 12.66
N GLY A 72 5.31 -6.54 13.24
CA GLY A 72 5.14 -6.08 14.61
C GLY A 72 5.39 -7.11 15.71
N THR A 73 5.68 -8.37 15.38
CA THR A 73 5.96 -9.45 16.34
C THR A 73 7.45 -9.77 16.40
N PHE A 74 8.12 -9.94 15.26
CA PHE A 74 9.59 -10.06 15.21
C PHE A 74 10.24 -9.26 14.08
N LEU A 75 9.43 -8.57 13.26
CA LEU A 75 9.85 -7.63 12.23
C LEU A 75 9.17 -6.27 12.48
N GLY A 76 9.89 -5.15 12.30
CA GLY A 76 9.33 -3.81 12.45
C GLY A 76 8.24 -3.49 11.43
N GLU A 77 7.13 -2.93 11.88
CA GLU A 77 5.95 -2.59 11.05
C GLU A 77 5.58 -1.11 11.03
N LEU A 78 6.37 -0.26 11.70
CA LEU A 78 6.03 1.16 11.92
C LEU A 78 6.79 2.12 10.99
N TYR A 79 7.47 1.64 9.93
CA TYR A 79 8.54 2.40 9.25
C TYR A 79 8.37 2.52 7.73
N PRO A 80 7.93 3.67 7.20
CA PRO A 80 6.89 4.47 7.81
C PRO A 80 5.54 3.69 7.92
N SER A 81 5.46 2.48 7.37
CA SER A 81 4.36 1.53 7.52
C SER A 81 4.85 0.07 7.37
N TYR A 82 3.92 -0.88 7.22
CA TYR A 82 4.19 -2.29 6.93
C TYR A 82 5.07 -2.43 5.69
N PHE A 83 6.00 -3.40 5.70
CA PHE A 83 6.87 -3.66 4.56
C PHE A 83 6.08 -3.87 3.26
N GLU A 84 4.98 -4.64 3.29
CA GLU A 84 4.16 -4.89 2.10
C GLU A 84 3.50 -3.61 1.56
N TYR A 85 3.12 -2.67 2.43
CA TYR A 85 2.54 -1.39 2.03
C TYR A 85 3.60 -0.52 1.35
N ASN A 86 4.77 -0.39 1.97
CA ASN A 86 5.85 0.42 1.42
C ASN A 86 6.35 -0.16 0.07
N LEU A 87 6.38 -1.48 -0.06
CA LEU A 87 6.76 -2.15 -1.30
C LEU A 87 5.74 -1.89 -2.41
N LEU A 88 4.43 -1.97 -2.12
CA LEU A 88 3.37 -1.68 -3.08
C LEU A 88 3.40 -0.20 -3.50
N GLU A 89 3.50 0.71 -2.53
CA GLU A 89 3.64 2.14 -2.79
C GLU A 89 4.81 2.42 -3.75
N TYR A 90 6.00 1.87 -3.43
CA TYR A 90 7.19 2.02 -4.26
C TYR A 90 7.00 1.45 -5.67
N ARG A 91 6.48 0.22 -5.78
CA ARG A 91 6.24 -0.43 -7.08
C ARG A 91 5.35 0.42 -7.98
N VAL A 92 4.33 1.05 -7.40
CA VAL A 92 3.28 1.74 -8.16
C VAL A 92 3.62 3.18 -8.46
N LEU A 93 4.30 3.87 -7.54
CA LEU A 93 4.52 5.31 -7.62
C LEU A 93 5.96 5.71 -7.98
N ASP A 94 6.94 4.87 -7.65
CA ASP A 94 8.35 5.24 -7.76
C ASP A 94 9.15 4.38 -8.75
N ASP A 95 8.73 3.13 -8.97
CA ASP A 95 9.33 2.25 -9.98
C ASP A 95 8.88 2.63 -11.38
N ALA A 96 9.75 3.37 -12.09
CA ALA A 96 9.51 3.83 -13.45
C ALA A 96 9.34 2.72 -14.49
N THR A 97 9.62 1.45 -14.13
CA THR A 97 9.41 0.30 -15.02
C THR A 97 7.98 -0.26 -14.95
N TYR A 98 7.13 0.30 -14.08
CA TYR A 98 5.76 -0.14 -13.91
C TYR A 98 4.76 0.94 -14.29
N GLU A 99 3.77 0.55 -15.09
CA GLU A 99 2.56 1.34 -15.31
C GLU A 99 1.40 0.65 -14.61
N ALA A 100 0.90 1.28 -13.54
CA ALA A 100 -0.15 0.70 -12.72
C ALA A 100 -1.55 0.97 -13.28
N PRO A 101 -2.46 -0.01 -13.25
CA PRO A 101 -3.89 0.23 -13.43
C PRO A 101 -4.43 1.26 -12.43
N LYS A 102 -5.50 1.99 -12.81
CA LYS A 102 -6.09 3.09 -12.01
C LYS A 102 -6.38 2.68 -10.57
N ASP A 103 -7.02 1.53 -10.35
CA ASP A 103 -7.39 1.03 -9.01
C ASP A 103 -6.17 0.68 -8.14
N VAL A 104 -5.12 0.13 -8.75
CA VAL A 104 -3.84 -0.15 -8.07
C VAL A 104 -3.14 1.16 -7.71
N MET A 105 -3.17 2.15 -8.61
CA MET A 105 -2.63 3.49 -8.39
C MET A 105 -3.33 4.22 -7.25
N GLU A 106 -4.65 4.20 -7.22
CA GLU A 106 -5.46 4.78 -6.13
C GLU A 106 -5.13 4.12 -4.78
N THR A 107 -4.94 2.80 -4.76
CA THR A 107 -4.56 2.08 -3.54
C THR A 107 -3.17 2.49 -3.04
N ALA A 108 -2.18 2.58 -3.95
CA ALA A 108 -0.84 3.01 -3.59
C ALA A 108 -0.80 4.48 -3.13
N GLN A 109 -1.60 5.35 -3.75
CA GLN A 109 -1.72 6.74 -3.32
C GLN A 109 -2.34 6.84 -1.92
N ALA A 110 -3.36 6.02 -1.60
CA ALA A 110 -3.92 5.96 -0.26
C ALA A 110 -2.88 5.55 0.80
N ILE A 111 -1.96 4.62 0.47
CA ILE A 111 -0.83 4.26 1.34
C ILE A 111 0.09 5.47 1.53
N ARG A 112 0.51 6.11 0.44
CA ARG A 112 1.39 7.28 0.48
C ARG A 112 0.79 8.40 1.33
N ASP A 113 -0.50 8.66 1.19
CA ASP A 113 -1.21 9.70 1.95
C ASP A 113 -1.34 9.36 3.43
N PHE A 114 -1.60 8.09 3.75
CA PHE A 114 -1.60 7.60 5.14
C PHE A 114 -0.22 7.78 5.78
N VAL A 115 0.83 7.34 5.08
CA VAL A 115 2.23 7.40 5.52
C VAL A 115 2.72 8.83 5.71
N ARG A 116 2.46 9.71 4.73
CA ARG A 116 3.03 11.06 4.72
C ARG A 116 2.20 12.06 5.51
N ASN A 117 0.87 11.91 5.51
CA ASN A 117 -0.06 12.93 5.98
C ASN A 117 -0.99 12.44 7.09
N GLY A 118 -0.91 11.16 7.49
CA GLY A 118 -1.81 10.57 8.49
C GLY A 118 -3.26 10.43 8.00
N LYS A 119 -3.51 10.50 6.68
CA LYS A 119 -4.85 10.33 6.10
C LYS A 119 -5.36 8.94 6.45
N LYS A 120 -6.55 8.86 7.06
CA LYS A 120 -7.15 7.57 7.43
C LYS A 120 -7.30 6.71 6.16
N LEU A 121 -6.80 5.47 6.22
CA LEU A 121 -7.03 4.49 5.17
C LEU A 121 -8.54 4.18 5.02
N PRO A 122 -9.01 3.86 3.81
CA PRO A 122 -10.38 3.41 3.57
C PRO A 122 -10.79 2.24 4.48
N ASP A 123 -12.10 2.05 4.67
CA ASP A 123 -12.58 0.88 5.39
C ASP A 123 -12.26 -0.41 4.60
N HIS A 124 -11.99 -1.51 5.30
CA HIS A 124 -11.58 -2.80 4.71
C HIS A 124 -10.31 -2.73 3.84
N PHE A 125 -9.39 -1.81 4.16
CA PHE A 125 -8.17 -1.60 3.40
C PHE A 125 -7.27 -2.84 3.33
N ASP A 126 -7.37 -3.77 4.28
CA ASP A 126 -6.65 -5.04 4.26
C ASP A 126 -6.95 -5.86 3.00
N MET A 127 -8.20 -5.87 2.55
CA MET A 127 -8.61 -6.53 1.32
C MET A 127 -8.32 -5.70 0.08
N VAL A 128 -8.51 -4.37 0.14
CA VAL A 128 -8.16 -3.45 -0.97
C VAL A 128 -6.68 -3.58 -1.31
N HIS A 129 -5.82 -3.51 -0.29
CA HIS A 129 -4.39 -3.75 -0.43
C HIS A 129 -4.10 -5.15 -1.00
N ALA A 130 -4.74 -6.20 -0.48
CA ALA A 130 -4.47 -7.57 -0.94
C ALA A 130 -4.74 -7.76 -2.45
N TYR A 131 -5.84 -7.22 -2.96
CA TYR A 131 -6.14 -7.25 -4.41
C TYR A 131 -5.17 -6.39 -5.22
N ALA A 132 -4.85 -5.18 -4.76
CA ALA A 132 -3.91 -4.31 -5.44
C ALA A 132 -2.50 -4.92 -5.51
N ALA A 133 -2.03 -5.53 -4.41
CA ALA A 133 -0.76 -6.24 -4.35
C ALA A 133 -0.73 -7.46 -5.28
N ALA A 134 -1.79 -8.28 -5.31
CA ALA A 134 -1.88 -9.40 -6.25
C ALA A 134 -1.73 -8.93 -7.71
N LYS A 135 -2.45 -7.87 -8.09
CA LYS A 135 -2.36 -7.25 -9.43
C LYS A 135 -0.97 -6.68 -9.71
N ALA A 136 -0.39 -5.94 -8.77
CA ALA A 136 0.87 -5.22 -8.97
C ALA A 136 2.09 -6.11 -9.27
N TYR A 137 2.02 -7.37 -8.84
CA TYR A 137 3.10 -8.36 -9.01
C TYR A 137 2.69 -9.53 -9.91
N SER A 138 1.53 -9.47 -10.56
CA SER A 138 1.05 -10.51 -11.47
C SER A 138 2.01 -10.69 -12.65
N GLY A 139 2.23 -11.94 -13.05
CA GLY A 139 3.13 -12.33 -14.13
C GLY A 139 4.60 -12.47 -13.73
N MET A 140 5.01 -12.01 -12.54
CA MET A 140 6.37 -12.26 -12.04
C MET A 140 6.57 -13.76 -11.73
N THR A 141 7.71 -14.32 -12.14
CA THR A 141 8.15 -15.61 -11.61
C THR A 141 8.44 -15.48 -10.12
N LEU A 142 8.41 -16.61 -9.38
CA LEU A 142 8.75 -16.59 -7.95
C LEU A 142 10.16 -16.05 -7.69
N ALA A 143 11.12 -16.34 -8.57
CA ALA A 143 12.48 -15.82 -8.47
C ALA A 143 12.57 -14.30 -8.75
N GLN A 144 11.79 -13.80 -9.72
CA GLN A 144 11.71 -12.36 -9.99
C GLN A 144 11.10 -11.61 -8.82
N PHE A 145 10.02 -12.13 -8.23
CA PHE A 145 9.38 -11.51 -7.09
C PHE A 145 10.28 -11.52 -5.84
N ASP A 146 10.96 -12.64 -5.56
CA ASP A 146 11.96 -12.73 -4.49
C ASP A 146 13.08 -11.69 -4.66
N ALA A 147 13.66 -11.59 -5.85
CA ALA A 147 14.69 -10.61 -6.15
C ALA A 147 14.17 -9.16 -6.00
N TYR A 148 12.92 -8.89 -6.40
CA TYR A 148 12.29 -7.59 -6.26
C TYR A 148 12.10 -7.20 -4.79
N VAL A 149 11.60 -8.12 -3.97
CA VAL A 149 11.45 -7.94 -2.51
C VAL A 149 12.80 -7.68 -1.86
N LYS A 150 13.81 -8.49 -2.16
CA LYS A 150 15.17 -8.33 -1.59
C LYS A 150 15.84 -7.02 -2.02
N ALA A 151 15.63 -6.59 -3.26
CA ALA A 151 16.13 -5.30 -3.74
C ALA A 151 15.51 -4.12 -2.97
N TYR A 152 14.22 -4.20 -2.66
CA TYR A 152 13.57 -3.21 -1.80
C TYR A 152 14.04 -3.31 -0.34
N ALA A 153 14.17 -4.53 0.18
CA ALA A 153 14.63 -4.80 1.54
C ALA A 153 16.04 -4.23 1.81
N ALA A 154 16.91 -4.15 0.80
CA ALA A 154 18.23 -3.55 0.91
C ALA A 154 18.24 -2.02 1.00
N LYS A 155 17.09 -1.34 0.82
CA LYS A 155 17.00 0.12 0.96
C LYS A 155 17.07 0.52 2.45
N PRO A 156 17.63 1.70 2.78
CA PRO A 156 17.58 2.24 4.14
C PRO A 156 16.15 2.29 4.68
N ALA A 157 15.97 1.85 5.94
CA ALA A 157 14.66 1.90 6.60
C ALA A 157 14.32 3.36 6.96
N ASN A 158 13.31 3.93 6.30
CA ASN A 158 12.92 5.31 6.57
C ASN A 158 12.40 5.46 8.01
N GLY A 159 12.89 6.47 8.73
CA GLY A 159 12.67 6.63 10.16
C GLY A 159 13.78 6.04 11.05
N PHE A 160 14.83 5.46 10.45
CA PHE A 160 16.04 4.99 11.15
C PHE A 160 17.31 5.35 10.41
N SER A 161 18.38 5.47 11.20
CA SER A 161 19.75 5.34 10.71
C SER A 161 20.35 4.02 11.18
N GLY A 162 21.28 3.45 10.40
CA GLY A 162 22.00 2.23 10.76
C GLY A 162 21.29 0.91 10.43
N MET A 163 20.20 0.94 9.64
CA MET A 163 19.39 -0.24 9.33
C MET A 163 18.72 -0.14 7.95
N THR A 164 18.62 -1.27 7.24
CA THR A 164 17.78 -1.45 6.05
C THR A 164 16.44 -2.09 6.38
N TYR A 165 15.47 -2.03 5.48
CA TYR A 165 14.16 -2.68 5.70
C TYR A 165 14.28 -4.20 5.93
N GLY A 166 15.25 -4.86 5.31
CA GLY A 166 15.53 -6.29 5.49
C GLY A 166 16.25 -6.63 6.79
N GLU A 167 16.68 -5.64 7.56
CA GLU A 167 17.41 -5.82 8.84
C GLU A 167 16.54 -5.48 10.06
N SER A 168 15.30 -5.02 9.86
CA SER A 168 14.37 -4.53 10.90
C SER A 168 13.77 -5.61 11.80
N PHE A 169 14.51 -6.68 12.05
CA PHE A 169 14.12 -7.72 12.99
C PHE A 169 14.34 -7.28 14.44
N TYR A 170 13.38 -7.59 15.31
CA TYR A 170 13.51 -7.41 16.75
C TYR A 170 14.51 -8.44 17.28
N LYS A 171 15.74 -8.02 17.53
CA LYS A 171 16.84 -8.91 17.94
C LYS A 171 16.51 -9.75 19.18
N PRO A 172 15.83 -9.22 20.22
CA PRO A 172 15.39 -10.04 21.36
C PRO A 172 14.44 -11.18 20.93
N MET A 173 13.53 -10.94 19.99
CA MET A 173 12.61 -11.98 19.52
C MET A 173 13.33 -13.07 18.71
N LEU A 174 14.46 -12.75 18.06
CA LEU A 174 15.31 -13.77 17.43
C LEU A 174 15.91 -14.74 18.46
N GLU A 175 16.22 -14.28 19.68
CA GLU A 175 16.67 -15.15 20.76
C GLU A 175 15.58 -16.15 21.21
N VAL A 176 14.30 -15.80 21.06
CA VAL A 176 13.17 -16.73 21.31
C VAL A 176 13.20 -17.89 20.32
N PHE A 177 13.39 -17.62 19.02
CA PHE A 177 13.50 -18.69 18.01
C PHE A 177 14.66 -19.65 18.32
N ASP A 178 15.82 -19.10 18.67
CA ASP A 178 17.00 -19.87 19.06
C ASP A 178 16.74 -20.74 20.29
N TYR A 179 16.12 -20.16 21.33
CA TYR A 179 15.79 -20.87 22.56
C TYR A 179 14.78 -21.99 22.32
N LEU A 180 13.71 -21.72 21.58
CA LEU A 180 12.69 -22.71 21.26
C LEU A 180 13.27 -23.86 20.42
N LYS A 181 14.09 -23.55 19.41
CA LYS A 181 14.77 -24.57 18.60
C LYS A 181 15.66 -25.48 19.44
N ALA A 182 16.43 -24.91 20.36
CA ALA A 182 17.30 -25.67 21.24
C ALA A 182 16.53 -26.59 22.21
N ASN A 183 15.27 -26.30 22.46
CA ASN A 183 14.36 -27.07 23.30
C ASN A 183 13.41 -27.98 22.48
N GLY A 184 13.73 -28.21 21.20
CA GLY A 184 13.00 -29.15 20.35
C GLY A 184 11.64 -28.65 19.85
N PHE A 185 11.41 -27.33 19.83
CA PHE A 185 10.21 -26.78 19.20
C PHE A 185 10.39 -26.64 17.69
N THR A 186 9.31 -26.90 16.96
CA THR A 186 9.17 -26.50 15.57
C THR A 186 8.33 -25.23 15.51
N TYR A 187 8.91 -24.14 14.99
CA TYR A 187 8.21 -22.87 14.82
C TYR A 187 7.68 -22.67 13.40
N TYR A 188 6.57 -21.95 13.27
CA TYR A 188 5.99 -21.52 12.01
C TYR A 188 5.71 -20.01 12.05
N VAL A 189 5.98 -19.33 10.95
CA VAL A 189 5.54 -17.95 10.72
C VAL A 189 4.15 -17.99 10.08
N VAL A 190 3.20 -17.26 10.65
CA VAL A 190 1.79 -17.20 10.24
C VAL A 190 1.38 -15.73 10.15
N SER A 191 1.67 -15.11 9.01
CA SER A 191 1.49 -13.67 8.79
C SER A 191 0.27 -13.35 7.94
N GLY A 192 -0.29 -12.15 8.15
CA GLY A 192 -1.26 -11.55 7.24
C GLY A 192 -0.64 -11.00 5.95
N SER A 193 0.68 -10.81 5.92
CA SER A 193 1.43 -10.33 4.75
C SER A 193 1.60 -11.42 3.69
N ASP A 194 1.92 -11.00 2.47
CA ASP A 194 2.18 -11.92 1.35
C ASP A 194 3.18 -13.03 1.72
N ARG A 195 2.80 -14.28 1.46
CA ARG A 195 3.61 -15.48 1.77
C ARG A 195 5.02 -15.38 1.20
N PHE A 196 5.18 -14.87 -0.02
CA PHE A 196 6.47 -14.81 -0.68
C PHE A 196 7.30 -13.61 -0.23
N ILE A 197 6.68 -12.51 0.18
CA ILE A 197 7.38 -11.43 0.91
C ILE A 197 7.93 -11.97 2.23
N CYS A 198 7.10 -12.66 3.01
CA CYS A 198 7.51 -13.26 4.28
C CYS A 198 8.69 -14.22 4.09
N ARG A 199 8.64 -15.09 3.06
CA ARG A 199 9.73 -16.03 2.73
C ARG A 199 11.02 -15.31 2.37
N ALA A 200 10.96 -14.28 1.52
CA ALA A 200 12.13 -13.52 1.10
C ALA A 200 12.82 -12.80 2.28
N LEU A 201 12.05 -12.25 3.21
CA LEU A 201 12.58 -11.57 4.40
C LEU A 201 13.14 -12.58 5.42
N THR A 202 12.35 -13.60 5.77
CA THR A 202 12.71 -14.54 6.85
C THR A 202 13.86 -15.49 6.49
N GLU A 203 14.21 -15.61 5.21
CA GLU A 203 15.43 -16.29 4.76
C GLU A 203 16.69 -15.69 5.42
N ALA A 204 16.74 -14.36 5.59
CA ALA A 204 17.89 -13.66 6.19
C ALA A 204 18.18 -14.08 7.64
N ILE A 205 17.17 -14.61 8.34
CA ILE A 205 17.27 -15.12 9.72
C ILE A 205 17.20 -16.65 9.80
N GLY A 206 17.29 -17.34 8.65
CA GLY A 206 17.39 -18.80 8.57
C GLY A 206 16.09 -19.55 8.84
N ILE A 207 14.92 -18.91 8.74
CA ILE A 207 13.63 -19.61 8.79
C ILE A 207 13.38 -20.24 7.41
N PRO A 208 13.18 -21.57 7.32
CA PRO A 208 12.96 -22.22 6.04
C PRO A 208 11.57 -21.88 5.48
N SER A 209 11.48 -21.71 4.16
CA SER A 209 10.26 -21.23 3.49
C SER A 209 9.03 -22.14 3.65
N ASN A 210 9.24 -23.43 3.95
CA ASN A 210 8.16 -24.38 4.26
C ASN A 210 7.58 -24.22 5.68
N ARG A 211 8.14 -23.32 6.48
CA ARG A 211 7.60 -22.91 7.79
C ARG A 211 6.94 -21.54 7.75
N VAL A 212 6.62 -21.04 6.55
CA VAL A 212 6.04 -19.71 6.35
C VAL A 212 4.66 -19.83 5.68
N ILE A 213 3.66 -19.36 6.40
CA ILE A 213 2.24 -19.30 6.06
C ILE A 213 1.87 -17.82 5.98
N GLY A 214 1.27 -17.40 4.87
CA GLY A 214 0.98 -15.98 4.60
C GLY A 214 -0.31 -15.79 3.81
N MET A 215 -0.61 -14.53 3.46
CA MET A 215 -1.55 -14.23 2.38
C MET A 215 -1.09 -14.91 1.10
N ASP A 216 -2.03 -15.48 0.36
CA ASP A 216 -1.70 -16.29 -0.82
C ASP A 216 -2.42 -15.81 -2.07
N VAL A 217 -1.74 -15.93 -3.20
CA VAL A 217 -2.26 -15.68 -4.54
C VAL A 217 -2.16 -16.96 -5.35
N ARG A 218 -3.00 -17.10 -6.36
CA ARG A 218 -2.91 -18.23 -7.25
C ARG A 218 -1.59 -18.18 -8.01
N LEU A 219 -1.02 -19.37 -8.15
CA LEU A 219 0.13 -19.62 -9.01
C LEU A 219 -0.33 -20.39 -10.24
N MET A 220 0.38 -20.19 -11.35
CA MET A 220 0.19 -20.95 -12.58
C MET A 220 1.53 -21.20 -13.26
N SER A 221 1.58 -22.16 -14.18
CA SER A 221 2.69 -22.22 -15.12
C SER A 221 2.64 -21.02 -16.07
N SER A 222 3.80 -20.49 -16.43
CA SER A 222 3.98 -19.39 -17.39
C SER A 222 3.31 -19.62 -18.74
N SER A 223 3.07 -20.88 -19.12
CA SER A 223 2.45 -21.28 -20.40
C SER A 223 1.05 -21.88 -20.25
N GLN A 224 0.50 -21.93 -19.03
CA GLN A 224 -0.80 -22.55 -18.76
C GLN A 224 -1.98 -21.82 -19.42
N GLY A 225 -1.86 -20.52 -19.65
CA GLY A 225 -2.96 -19.70 -20.18
C GLY A 225 -4.21 -19.79 -19.28
N THR A 226 -5.36 -20.09 -19.87
CA THR A 226 -6.65 -20.21 -19.15
C THR A 226 -7.02 -21.65 -18.80
N GLU A 227 -6.17 -22.64 -19.12
CA GLU A 227 -6.47 -24.04 -18.88
C GLU A 227 -6.45 -24.36 -17.38
N ALA A 228 -7.37 -25.22 -16.93
CA ALA A 228 -7.39 -25.66 -15.54
C ALA A 228 -6.13 -26.49 -15.25
N GLY A 229 -5.55 -26.34 -14.06
CA GLY A 229 -4.31 -27.05 -13.70
C GLY A 229 -4.43 -28.58 -13.67
N VAL A 230 -5.66 -29.11 -13.60
CA VAL A 230 -5.93 -30.55 -13.69
C VAL A 230 -5.83 -31.08 -15.13
N ASP A 231 -5.99 -30.20 -16.12
CA ASP A 231 -5.94 -30.55 -17.55
C ASP A 231 -4.58 -30.14 -18.17
N TYR A 232 -3.84 -29.23 -17.53
CA TYR A 232 -2.55 -28.75 -17.99
C TYR A 232 -1.36 -29.52 -17.37
N THR A 233 -0.42 -29.97 -18.21
CA THR A 233 0.86 -30.56 -17.75
C THR A 233 2.02 -29.62 -18.04
N MET A 234 2.61 -29.06 -16.99
CA MET A 234 3.78 -28.16 -17.08
C MET A 234 5.01 -28.86 -17.68
N SER A 235 5.70 -28.20 -18.60
CA SER A 235 6.98 -28.69 -19.13
C SER A 235 8.20 -28.24 -18.30
N GLN A 236 9.35 -28.86 -18.53
CA GLN A 236 10.61 -28.53 -17.84
C GLN A 236 11.18 -27.14 -18.17
N LYS A 237 10.64 -26.44 -19.17
CA LYS A 237 11.11 -25.13 -19.63
C LYS A 237 10.23 -23.97 -19.16
N GLU A 238 9.16 -24.29 -18.43
CA GLU A 238 8.22 -23.31 -17.91
C GLU A 238 8.63 -22.88 -16.50
N ASP A 239 8.16 -21.69 -16.13
CA ASP A 239 8.32 -21.16 -14.78
C ASP A 239 6.98 -21.14 -14.05
N ILE A 240 7.03 -21.08 -12.72
CA ILE A 240 5.86 -20.77 -11.91
C ILE A 240 5.77 -19.26 -11.73
N VAL A 241 4.62 -18.70 -12.10
CA VAL A 241 4.32 -17.27 -12.02
C VAL A 241 3.18 -17.00 -11.05
N ARG A 242 3.23 -15.82 -10.44
CA ARG A 242 2.14 -15.26 -9.63
C ARG A 242 1.03 -14.74 -10.55
N THR A 243 -0.22 -14.82 -10.10
CA THR A 243 -1.36 -14.17 -10.78
C THR A 243 -1.94 -13.04 -9.94
N ASP A 244 -2.93 -12.35 -10.49
CA ASP A 244 -3.73 -11.32 -9.82
C ASP A 244 -4.90 -11.90 -8.99
N GLU A 245 -5.04 -13.23 -8.95
CA GLU A 245 -6.12 -13.92 -8.23
C GLU A 245 -5.71 -14.16 -6.77
N LEU A 246 -6.27 -13.36 -5.86
CA LEU A 246 -6.11 -13.55 -4.42
C LEU A 246 -6.83 -14.83 -3.97
N ILE A 247 -6.11 -15.73 -3.28
CA ILE A 247 -6.70 -16.93 -2.68
C ILE A 247 -7.20 -16.61 -1.27
N ILE A 248 -6.35 -15.99 -0.45
CA ILE A 248 -6.68 -15.74 0.95
C ILE A 248 -5.88 -14.56 1.52
N LYS A 249 -6.56 -13.67 2.25
CA LYS A 249 -5.90 -12.76 3.21
C LYS A 249 -5.84 -13.45 4.57
N ASN A 250 -4.64 -13.76 5.03
CA ASN A 250 -4.40 -14.63 6.19
C ASN A 250 -4.46 -13.87 7.53
N LEU A 251 -5.61 -13.27 7.83
CA LEU A 251 -5.85 -12.50 9.05
C LEU A 251 -6.92 -13.16 9.94
N LYS A 252 -6.86 -12.91 11.26
CA LYS A 252 -7.85 -13.39 12.23
C LYS A 252 -8.06 -14.90 12.12
N THR A 253 -9.31 -15.36 12.01
CA THR A 253 -9.66 -16.79 11.93
C THR A 253 -9.01 -17.49 10.73
N ASN A 254 -8.68 -16.79 9.65
CA ASN A 254 -7.97 -17.42 8.53
C ASN A 254 -6.59 -17.95 8.95
N LYS A 255 -5.90 -17.30 9.91
CA LYS A 255 -4.66 -17.84 10.49
C LYS A 255 -4.90 -19.23 11.10
N VAL A 256 -6.02 -19.42 11.80
CA VAL A 256 -6.40 -20.70 12.41
C VAL A 256 -6.68 -21.77 11.34
N LEU A 257 -7.42 -21.40 10.29
CA LEU A 257 -7.71 -22.31 9.19
C LEU A 257 -6.43 -22.76 8.47
N GLN A 258 -5.52 -21.84 8.17
CA GLN A 258 -4.24 -22.16 7.54
C GLN A 258 -3.33 -22.98 8.45
N ILE A 259 -3.28 -22.71 9.76
CA ILE A 259 -2.56 -23.56 10.72
C ILE A 259 -3.10 -25.00 10.67
N SER A 260 -4.42 -25.16 10.70
CA SER A 260 -5.05 -26.48 10.64
C SER A 260 -4.74 -27.22 9.33
N GLN A 261 -4.74 -26.51 8.19
CA GLN A 261 -4.49 -27.10 6.87
C GLN A 261 -3.01 -27.40 6.60
N GLU A 262 -2.10 -26.47 6.93
CA GLU A 262 -0.68 -26.57 6.56
C GLU A 262 0.17 -27.27 7.63
N ILE A 263 -0.19 -27.14 8.91
CA ILE A 263 0.56 -27.74 10.03
C ILE A 263 -0.12 -29.04 10.50
N GLY A 264 -1.46 -29.07 10.53
CA GLY A 264 -2.22 -30.26 10.97
C GLY A 264 -2.14 -30.54 12.47
N LYS A 265 -1.60 -29.61 13.28
CA LYS A 265 -1.51 -29.71 14.74
C LYS A 265 -1.93 -28.39 15.38
N VAL A 266 -2.59 -28.48 16.54
CA VAL A 266 -2.88 -27.30 17.37
C VAL A 266 -1.57 -26.84 18.01
N PRO A 267 -1.13 -25.59 17.81
CA PRO A 267 0.08 -25.08 18.44
C PRO A 267 0.00 -25.11 19.97
N VAL A 268 1.16 -25.22 20.61
CA VAL A 268 1.28 -25.19 22.07
C VAL A 268 1.87 -23.85 22.54
N LEU A 269 2.48 -23.09 21.63
CA LEU A 269 2.90 -21.71 21.83
C LEU A 269 2.42 -20.82 20.68
N SER A 270 2.03 -19.59 20.99
CA SER A 270 1.65 -18.59 19.99
C SER A 270 2.17 -17.20 20.35
N PHE A 271 2.73 -16.50 19.36
CA PHE A 271 3.31 -15.15 19.48
C PHE A 271 2.69 -14.22 18.43
N GLY A 272 2.31 -13.00 18.84
CA GLY A 272 1.65 -12.01 17.99
C GLY A 272 1.81 -10.60 18.55
N ASN A 273 1.21 -9.60 17.92
CA ASN A 273 1.23 -8.21 18.40
C ASN A 273 -0.12 -7.48 18.29
N SER A 274 -1.09 -8.06 17.56
CA SER A 274 -2.30 -7.34 17.15
C SER A 274 -3.59 -8.11 17.44
N GLY A 275 -4.72 -7.41 17.31
CA GLY A 275 -6.04 -8.07 17.32
C GLY A 275 -6.24 -9.04 16.15
N GLY A 276 -5.40 -8.97 15.11
CA GLY A 276 -5.36 -9.97 14.03
C GLY A 276 -4.89 -11.35 14.49
N ASP A 277 -4.18 -11.43 15.62
CA ASP A 277 -3.57 -12.65 16.16
C ASP A 277 -4.39 -13.31 17.26
N ALA A 278 -5.38 -12.61 17.81
CA ALA A 278 -6.19 -13.11 18.91
C ALA A 278 -6.85 -14.47 18.58
N ALA A 279 -7.28 -14.69 17.34
CA ALA A 279 -7.80 -15.98 16.91
C ALA A 279 -6.74 -17.09 16.93
N MET A 280 -5.51 -16.79 16.50
CA MET A 280 -4.37 -17.72 16.54
C MET A 280 -4.00 -18.07 17.99
N HIS A 281 -3.98 -17.07 18.88
CA HIS A 281 -3.74 -17.29 20.32
C HIS A 281 -4.82 -18.15 20.96
N ASN A 282 -6.10 -17.80 20.73
CA ASN A 282 -7.22 -18.55 21.29
C ASN A 282 -7.26 -19.99 20.78
N TYR A 283 -6.82 -20.23 19.54
CA TYR A 283 -6.69 -21.59 19.02
C TYR A 283 -5.62 -22.39 19.76
N ALA A 284 -4.44 -21.80 20.03
CA ALA A 284 -3.39 -22.44 20.82
C ALA A 284 -3.83 -22.65 22.29
N LEU A 285 -4.46 -21.65 22.91
CA LEU A 285 -4.98 -21.76 24.29
C LEU A 285 -6.15 -22.74 24.43
N GLY A 286 -6.87 -22.99 23.34
CA GLY A 286 -7.92 -24.01 23.27
C GLY A 286 -7.41 -25.44 23.17
N ASN A 287 -6.09 -25.67 23.15
CA ASN A 287 -5.48 -26.98 23.04
C ASN A 287 -5.93 -27.90 24.21
N GLN A 288 -6.68 -28.95 23.86
CA GLN A 288 -7.23 -29.89 24.85
C GLN A 288 -6.23 -30.96 25.28
N GLN A 289 -5.16 -31.16 24.51
CA GLN A 289 -4.20 -32.25 24.72
C GLN A 289 -3.00 -31.79 25.54
N TYR A 290 -2.54 -30.56 25.32
CA TYR A 290 -1.30 -30.06 25.90
C TYR A 290 -1.50 -28.72 26.57
N LYS A 291 -0.74 -28.48 27.65
CA LYS A 291 -0.58 -27.15 28.22
C LYS A 291 -0.04 -26.21 27.15
N SER A 292 -0.64 -25.03 27.02
CA SER A 292 -0.24 -24.02 26.05
C SER A 292 -0.11 -22.63 26.68
N ALA A 293 0.54 -21.72 25.95
CA ALA A 293 0.67 -20.32 26.33
C ALA A 293 0.68 -19.40 25.09
N ALA A 294 0.26 -18.15 25.28
CA ALA A 294 0.24 -17.12 24.23
C ALA A 294 0.92 -15.84 24.72
N PHE A 295 1.69 -15.22 23.83
CA PHE A 295 2.51 -14.04 24.11
C PHE A 295 2.20 -12.93 23.10
N MET A 296 1.81 -11.77 23.60
CA MET A 296 1.47 -10.60 22.78
C MET A 296 2.50 -9.49 23.00
N LEU A 297 3.20 -9.11 21.94
CA LEU A 297 4.14 -7.99 21.96
C LEU A 297 3.39 -6.67 21.80
N ILE A 298 3.75 -5.68 22.61
CA ILE A 298 3.23 -4.32 22.49
C ILE A 298 4.36 -3.36 22.10
N ALA A 299 4.13 -2.59 21.04
CA ALA A 299 5.03 -1.54 20.61
C ALA A 299 4.81 -0.30 21.50
N ASP A 300 5.38 -0.32 22.71
CA ASP A 300 5.22 0.74 23.72
C ASP A 300 6.47 1.60 23.92
N ASP A 301 7.45 1.47 23.03
CA ASP A 301 8.72 2.19 23.07
C ASP A 301 8.78 3.34 22.06
N ASP A 302 8.26 4.49 22.46
CA ASP A 302 8.29 5.73 21.67
C ASP A 302 9.64 6.46 21.72
N ALA A 303 10.68 5.87 22.33
CA ALA A 303 12.03 6.42 22.35
C ALA A 303 12.93 5.73 21.31
N ARG A 304 12.87 4.40 21.24
CA ARG A 304 13.68 3.56 20.34
C ARG A 304 12.91 3.15 19.08
N ASP A 305 11.58 3.32 19.07
CA ASP A 305 10.66 3.01 17.96
C ASP A 305 9.71 4.19 17.66
N HIS A 306 8.96 4.13 16.56
CA HIS A 306 7.86 5.05 16.18
C HIS A 306 6.51 4.62 16.78
N ALA A 307 6.57 4.01 17.97
CA ALA A 307 5.42 3.51 18.70
C ALA A 307 4.43 4.61 19.14
N ASN A 308 3.15 4.27 19.17
CA ASN A 308 2.15 5.01 19.97
C ASN A 308 2.01 4.32 21.33
N ARG A 309 2.73 4.87 22.31
CA ARG A 309 2.81 4.29 23.66
C ARG A 309 1.47 4.19 24.37
N GLU A 310 0.63 5.23 24.31
CA GLU A 310 -0.66 5.23 24.99
C GLU A 310 -1.55 4.10 24.47
N LYS A 311 -1.67 4.00 23.14
CA LYS A 311 -2.40 2.93 22.47
C LYS A 311 -1.86 1.56 22.85
N ALA A 312 -0.54 1.39 22.85
CA ALA A 312 0.11 0.12 23.17
C ALA A 312 -0.16 -0.33 24.62
N LEU A 313 -0.15 0.60 25.58
CA LEU A 313 -0.46 0.30 26.98
C LEU A 313 -1.93 -0.09 27.17
N THR A 314 -2.86 0.60 26.51
CA THR A 314 -4.29 0.23 26.53
C THR A 314 -4.50 -1.19 25.99
N LEU A 315 -3.89 -1.51 24.84
CA LEU A 315 -3.97 -2.86 24.26
C LEU A 315 -3.32 -3.90 25.18
N GLY A 316 -2.17 -3.58 25.77
CA GLY A 316 -1.47 -4.45 26.72
C GLY A 316 -2.32 -4.80 27.95
N GLN A 317 -3.19 -3.90 28.42
CA GLN A 317 -4.14 -4.23 29.47
C GLN A 317 -5.20 -5.23 28.99
N GLN A 318 -5.80 -4.98 27.82
CA GLN A 318 -6.81 -5.86 27.22
C GLN A 318 -6.27 -7.27 26.97
N TRP A 319 -5.00 -7.38 26.55
CA TRP A 319 -4.34 -8.67 26.33
C TRP A 319 -4.09 -9.45 27.62
N ARG A 320 -3.71 -8.78 28.70
CA ARG A 320 -3.61 -9.43 30.02
C ARG A 320 -4.96 -9.93 30.50
N GLU A 321 -6.02 -9.12 30.34
CA GLU A 321 -7.40 -9.51 30.69
C GLU A 321 -7.90 -10.69 29.86
N SER A 322 -7.38 -10.86 28.63
CA SER A 322 -7.65 -11.99 27.74
C SER A 322 -6.81 -13.25 28.04
N GLY A 323 -5.95 -13.20 29.07
CA GLY A 323 -5.12 -14.33 29.49
C GLY A 323 -3.81 -14.49 28.71
N TYR A 324 -3.35 -13.45 27.98
CA TYR A 324 -2.09 -13.47 27.26
C TYR A 324 -0.95 -12.89 28.10
N HIS A 325 0.25 -13.43 27.96
CA HIS A 325 1.46 -12.80 28.49
C HIS A 325 1.84 -11.62 27.59
N VAL A 326 2.10 -10.46 28.18
CA VAL A 326 2.46 -9.26 27.41
C VAL A 326 3.95 -9.03 27.42
N ILE A 327 4.55 -8.87 26.24
CA ILE A 327 5.95 -8.47 26.04
C ILE A 327 5.99 -6.97 25.76
N SER A 328 6.63 -6.19 26.64
CA SER A 328 6.86 -4.75 26.42
C SER A 328 8.17 -4.53 25.68
N MET A 329 8.12 -3.95 24.47
CA MET A 329 9.35 -3.57 23.76
C MET A 329 10.20 -2.60 24.60
N ARG A 330 9.56 -1.73 25.36
CA ARG A 330 10.26 -0.74 26.18
C ARG A 330 10.94 -1.33 27.41
N ASP A 331 10.19 -2.08 28.20
CA ASP A 331 10.64 -2.51 29.52
C ASP A 331 11.36 -3.88 29.47
N ASP A 332 11.01 -4.75 28.51
CA ASP A 332 11.54 -6.11 28.45
C ASP A 332 12.77 -6.23 27.54
N PHE A 333 12.96 -5.33 26.59
CA PHE A 333 14.10 -5.37 25.66
C PHE A 333 15.21 -4.41 26.06
N LYS A 334 16.46 -4.87 26.02
CA LYS A 334 17.66 -4.02 26.16
C LYS A 334 17.92 -3.19 24.90
N THR A 335 17.61 -3.74 23.74
CA THR A 335 17.63 -3.09 22.43
C THR A 335 16.56 -3.72 21.54
N ILE A 336 16.02 -2.97 20.58
CA ILE A 336 15.03 -3.50 19.63
C ILE A 336 15.78 -4.08 18.41
N TYR A 337 16.56 -3.25 17.71
CA TYR A 337 17.20 -3.60 16.44
C TYR A 337 18.70 -3.94 16.54
N GLY A 338 19.28 -3.84 17.74
CA GLY A 338 20.71 -4.02 17.96
C GLY A 338 21.45 -2.69 18.09
N ASP A 339 22.76 -2.77 18.30
CA ASP A 339 23.61 -1.58 18.47
C ASP A 339 23.77 -0.81 17.15
N GLY A 340 23.84 0.52 17.24
CA GLY A 340 24.05 1.40 16.08
C GLY A 340 22.80 1.79 15.30
N VAL A 341 21.64 1.21 15.63
CA VAL A 341 20.35 1.63 15.07
C VAL A 341 19.77 2.77 15.90
N VAL A 342 19.48 3.89 15.25
CA VAL A 342 18.95 5.09 15.91
C VAL A 342 17.70 5.55 15.18
N LYS A 343 16.63 5.77 15.94
CA LYS A 343 15.39 6.36 15.42
C LYS A 343 15.65 7.78 14.92
N THR A 344 15.14 8.08 13.73
CA THR A 344 15.17 9.40 13.11
C THR A 344 13.76 9.81 12.67
N ASP A 345 13.56 11.08 12.35
CA ASP A 345 12.33 11.52 11.69
C ASP A 345 12.21 10.87 10.31
N PHE A 346 10.97 10.72 9.83
CA PHE A 346 10.73 10.26 8.46
C PHE A 346 11.20 11.32 7.46
N SER A 347 11.93 10.88 6.44
CA SER A 347 12.32 11.72 5.31
C SER A 347 11.72 11.15 4.03
N PHE A 348 10.96 11.97 3.30
CA PHE A 348 10.43 11.60 1.99
C PHE A 348 11.20 12.37 0.92
N SER A 349 11.67 11.66 -0.11
CA SER A 349 12.34 12.31 -1.23
C SER A 349 11.35 13.23 -1.96
N VAL A 350 11.81 14.44 -2.24
CA VAL A 350 11.12 15.36 -3.14
C VAL A 350 11.15 14.77 -4.54
N ASP A 351 9.98 14.61 -5.15
CA ASP A 351 9.84 14.15 -6.54
C ASP A 351 9.32 15.32 -7.39
N THR A 352 10.25 15.98 -8.09
CA THR A 352 9.88 17.06 -9.01
C THR A 352 9.43 16.54 -10.37
N ARG A 353 9.52 15.23 -10.67
CA ARG A 353 9.16 14.68 -12.00
C ARG A 353 7.74 15.02 -12.43
N PRO A 354 6.71 14.93 -11.56
CA PRO A 354 5.36 15.36 -11.91
C PRO A 354 5.28 16.80 -12.42
N LEU A 355 6.12 17.70 -11.90
CA LEU A 355 6.16 19.11 -12.27
C LEU A 355 7.10 19.39 -13.45
N THR A 356 8.23 18.69 -13.56
CA THR A 356 9.18 18.89 -14.67
C THR A 356 8.68 18.29 -15.98
N GLU A 357 7.95 17.17 -15.91
CA GLU A 357 7.38 16.48 -17.08
C GLU A 357 5.88 16.79 -17.28
N TRP A 358 5.30 17.59 -16.37
CA TRP A 358 3.88 17.94 -16.34
C TRP A 358 2.93 16.75 -16.39
N GLN A 359 3.12 15.80 -15.48
CA GLN A 359 2.30 14.58 -15.38
C GLN A 359 0.97 14.90 -14.67
N ALA A 360 -0.03 15.36 -15.43
CA ALA A 360 -1.34 15.70 -14.88
C ALA A 360 -2.01 14.50 -14.17
N GLY A 361 -2.72 14.80 -13.07
CA GLY A 361 -3.35 13.83 -12.17
C GLY A 361 -2.45 13.33 -11.05
N ARG A 362 -1.16 13.65 -11.05
CA ARG A 362 -0.24 13.32 -9.96
C ARG A 362 -0.41 14.28 -8.79
N THR A 363 -0.44 13.74 -7.58
CA THR A 363 -0.36 14.51 -6.33
C THR A 363 1.07 15.03 -6.12
N VAL A 364 1.21 16.28 -5.68
CA VAL A 364 2.48 16.90 -5.32
C VAL A 364 2.42 17.52 -3.92
N SER A 365 3.55 17.58 -3.23
CA SER A 365 3.70 18.24 -1.94
C SER A 365 4.22 19.67 -2.09
N GLN A 366 4.11 20.47 -1.02
CA GLN A 366 4.71 21.81 -1.01
C GLN A 366 6.23 21.75 -1.22
N ALA A 367 6.89 20.71 -0.69
CA ALA A 367 8.33 20.51 -0.89
C ALA A 367 8.67 20.24 -2.36
N ASP A 368 7.82 19.51 -3.10
CA ASP A 368 7.99 19.28 -4.54
C ASP A 368 7.87 20.60 -5.32
N VAL A 369 6.88 21.43 -4.97
CA VAL A 369 6.67 22.77 -5.57
C VAL A 369 7.85 23.69 -5.28
N ASP A 370 8.33 23.72 -4.04
CA ASP A 370 9.47 24.55 -3.65
C ASP A 370 10.74 24.12 -4.40
N ALA A 371 10.98 22.81 -4.51
CA ALA A 371 12.13 22.25 -5.24
C ALA A 371 12.05 22.47 -6.75
N PHE A 372 10.84 22.47 -7.33
CA PHE A 372 10.62 22.82 -8.75
C PHE A 372 10.91 24.30 -9.05
N GLY A 373 10.94 25.14 -8.02
CA GLY A 373 11.29 26.55 -8.08
C GLY A 373 10.14 27.50 -7.76
N GLY A 374 9.17 27.04 -6.97
CA GLY A 374 8.10 27.84 -6.39
C GLY A 374 6.78 27.77 -7.16
N ILE A 375 5.70 28.12 -6.46
CA ILE A 375 4.32 27.97 -6.95
C ILE A 375 4.04 28.73 -8.24
N ASP A 376 4.68 29.89 -8.46
CA ASP A 376 4.47 30.71 -9.65
C ASP A 376 4.89 30.00 -10.95
N LYS A 377 5.85 29.08 -10.89
CA LYS A 377 6.25 28.29 -12.06
C LYS A 377 5.24 27.21 -12.43
N CYS A 378 4.31 26.90 -11.54
CA CYS A 378 3.32 25.86 -11.76
C CYS A 378 2.06 26.37 -12.48
N PHE A 379 1.98 27.68 -12.79
CA PHE A 379 0.86 28.29 -13.51
C PHE A 379 1.38 28.94 -14.78
N ALA A 380 1.02 28.41 -15.95
CA ALA A 380 1.49 28.92 -17.23
C ALA A 380 0.52 28.63 -18.36
N ALA A 381 0.55 29.48 -19.38
CA ALA A 381 -0.07 29.25 -20.68
C ALA A 381 1.02 29.16 -21.75
N GLU A 382 1.13 28.02 -22.43
CA GLU A 382 2.23 27.75 -23.36
C GLU A 382 1.76 27.08 -24.65
N PRO A 383 2.59 27.08 -25.73
CA PRO A 383 2.31 26.26 -26.90
C PRO A 383 2.13 24.79 -26.51
N ILE A 384 1.16 24.11 -27.13
CA ILE A 384 0.88 22.70 -26.83
C ILE A 384 2.14 21.87 -27.09
N PRO A 385 2.66 21.08 -26.12
CA PRO A 385 3.80 20.18 -26.34
C PRO A 385 3.51 19.09 -27.40
N ASP A 386 4.52 18.59 -28.09
CA ASP A 386 4.33 17.58 -29.16
C ASP A 386 3.66 16.29 -28.66
N GLY A 387 4.03 15.82 -27.47
CA GLY A 387 3.43 14.63 -26.86
C GLY A 387 1.95 14.82 -26.55
N VAL A 388 1.57 15.98 -26.03
CA VAL A 388 0.16 16.33 -25.77
C VAL A 388 -0.61 16.44 -27.09
N TRP A 389 -0.05 17.14 -28.08
CA TRP A 389 -0.68 17.29 -29.39
C TRP A 389 -0.94 15.95 -30.08
N ALA A 390 0.00 15.00 -29.97
CA ALA A 390 -0.13 13.66 -30.51
C ALA A 390 -1.27 12.87 -29.86
N ARG A 391 -1.41 12.93 -28.53
CA ARG A 391 -2.49 12.24 -27.80
C ARG A 391 -3.89 12.78 -28.13
N MET A 392 -4.00 14.07 -28.44
CA MET A 392 -5.27 14.72 -28.80
C MET A 392 -5.82 14.25 -30.16
N GLN A 393 -4.95 13.80 -31.08
CA GLN A 393 -5.34 13.49 -32.46
C GLN A 393 -6.37 12.36 -32.54
N GLY A 394 -7.44 12.58 -33.30
CA GLY A 394 -8.53 11.61 -33.48
C GLY A 394 -9.49 11.52 -32.30
N LYS A 395 -9.12 12.08 -31.14
CA LYS A 395 -9.94 12.16 -29.92
C LYS A 395 -10.55 13.55 -29.79
N THR A 396 -9.95 14.41 -28.95
CA THR A 396 -10.40 15.77 -28.67
C THR A 396 -10.10 16.73 -29.81
N PHE A 397 -9.09 16.45 -30.64
CA PHE A 397 -8.83 17.18 -31.88
C PHE A 397 -9.11 16.30 -33.09
N LYS A 398 -9.84 16.85 -34.06
CA LYS A 398 -10.07 16.24 -35.38
C LYS A 398 -9.76 17.29 -36.44
N GLU A 399 -9.09 16.89 -37.52
CA GLU A 399 -8.70 17.77 -38.60
C GLU A 399 -9.90 18.59 -39.10
N ASN A 400 -9.75 19.91 -39.14
CA ASN A 400 -10.84 20.83 -39.45
C ASN A 400 -10.31 22.20 -39.92
N PRO A 401 -11.11 23.00 -40.64
CA PRO A 401 -10.68 24.28 -41.17
C PRO A 401 -10.83 25.46 -40.19
N TYR A 402 -11.30 25.25 -38.96
CA TYR A 402 -11.74 26.32 -38.05
C TYR A 402 -10.78 26.60 -36.89
N ILE A 403 -10.08 25.57 -36.41
CA ILE A 403 -9.15 25.70 -35.29
C ILE A 403 -7.93 24.80 -35.50
N GLY A 404 -6.74 25.37 -35.31
CA GLY A 404 -5.47 24.66 -35.38
C GLY A 404 -4.71 24.66 -34.05
N ARG A 405 -3.58 23.94 -34.01
CA ARG A 405 -2.68 23.89 -32.84
C ARG A 405 -2.25 25.28 -32.36
N ASP A 406 -1.96 26.18 -33.30
CA ASP A 406 -1.49 27.54 -32.99
C ASP A 406 -2.55 28.44 -32.36
N ASP A 407 -3.83 28.08 -32.49
CA ASP A 407 -4.95 28.77 -31.85
C ASP A 407 -5.19 28.32 -30.42
N LEU A 408 -4.54 27.25 -29.98
CA LEU A 408 -4.71 26.64 -28.68
C LEU A 408 -3.46 26.80 -27.82
N ARG A 409 -3.65 26.76 -26.51
CA ARG A 409 -2.58 26.80 -25.50
C ARG A 409 -2.80 25.68 -24.49
N HIS A 410 -1.69 25.11 -24.04
CA HIS A 410 -1.65 24.23 -22.89
C HIS A 410 -1.55 25.09 -21.63
N ILE A 411 -2.55 24.95 -20.78
CA ILE A 411 -2.58 25.55 -19.46
C ILE A 411 -2.04 24.53 -18.49
N ARG A 412 -1.00 24.95 -17.78
CA ARG A 412 -0.38 24.27 -16.66
C ARG A 412 -0.89 24.96 -15.40
N ALA A 413 -1.49 24.21 -14.48
CA ALA A 413 -1.96 24.73 -13.21
C ALA A 413 -1.99 23.63 -12.13
N LEU A 414 -1.68 23.98 -10.89
CA LEU A 414 -2.01 23.10 -9.76
C LEU A 414 -3.45 23.36 -9.32
N HIS A 415 -4.06 22.36 -8.71
CA HIS A 415 -5.38 22.48 -8.09
C HIS A 415 -5.45 21.72 -6.77
N TRP A 416 -6.35 22.14 -5.88
CA TRP A 416 -6.64 21.43 -4.64
C TRP A 416 -7.86 20.54 -4.86
N ASP A 417 -7.83 19.29 -4.43
CA ASP A 417 -9.06 18.51 -4.29
C ASP A 417 -9.78 18.84 -2.96
N TYR A 418 -10.93 18.20 -2.72
CA TYR A 418 -11.69 18.37 -1.49
C TYR A 418 -10.94 17.92 -0.22
N ASP A 419 -9.99 16.99 -0.36
CA ASP A 419 -9.15 16.51 0.74
C ASP A 419 -7.94 17.44 1.00
N ASN A 420 -7.88 18.60 0.34
CA ASN A 420 -6.75 19.54 0.38
C ASN A 420 -5.43 18.90 -0.06
N GLN A 421 -5.45 18.07 -1.10
CA GLN A 421 -4.25 17.58 -1.77
C GLN A 421 -3.98 18.42 -3.03
N MET A 422 -2.71 18.78 -3.26
CA MET A 422 -2.33 19.46 -4.50
C MET A 422 -2.13 18.44 -5.61
N HIS A 423 -2.73 18.71 -6.74
CA HIS A 423 -2.62 17.89 -7.94
C HIS A 423 -2.08 18.71 -9.10
N VAL A 424 -1.23 18.09 -9.91
CA VAL A 424 -0.83 18.63 -11.21
C VAL A 424 -2.04 18.54 -12.14
N GLY A 425 -2.48 19.67 -12.68
CA GLY A 425 -3.56 19.71 -13.66
C GLY A 425 -3.14 20.33 -14.98
N GLU A 426 -3.95 20.06 -15.99
CA GLU A 426 -3.78 20.62 -17.32
C GLU A 426 -5.12 20.92 -18.01
N MET A 427 -5.13 21.93 -18.87
CA MET A 427 -6.24 22.21 -19.78
C MET A 427 -5.71 22.63 -21.15
N ILE A 428 -6.47 22.35 -22.22
CA ILE A 428 -6.24 22.96 -23.53
C ILE A 428 -7.32 24.01 -23.74
N VAL A 429 -6.91 25.25 -23.99
CA VAL A 429 -7.80 26.41 -24.16
C VAL A 429 -7.44 27.21 -25.40
N ASN A 430 -8.32 28.09 -25.87
CA ASN A 430 -7.98 29.03 -26.93
C ASN A 430 -6.96 30.08 -26.43
N LYS A 431 -6.00 30.46 -27.27
CA LYS A 431 -5.04 31.54 -27.00
C LYS A 431 -5.70 32.87 -26.59
N GLN A 432 -6.94 33.12 -27.03
CA GLN A 432 -7.72 34.30 -26.68
C GLN A 432 -8.06 34.38 -25.18
N ILE A 433 -8.25 33.24 -24.52
CA ILE A 433 -8.63 33.18 -23.10
C ILE A 433 -7.52 32.66 -22.20
N ALA A 434 -6.40 32.22 -22.76
CA ALA A 434 -5.36 31.49 -22.04
C ALA A 434 -4.85 32.20 -20.77
N ASP A 435 -4.49 33.49 -20.88
CA ASP A 435 -4.01 34.27 -19.73
C ASP A 435 -5.11 34.48 -18.67
N ARG A 436 -6.37 34.65 -19.10
CA ARG A 436 -7.51 34.81 -18.19
C ARG A 436 -7.71 33.54 -17.37
N VAL A 437 -7.72 32.40 -18.06
CA VAL A 437 -7.93 31.09 -17.42
C VAL A 437 -6.79 30.75 -16.48
N ALA A 438 -5.53 30.96 -16.88
CA ALA A 438 -4.39 30.75 -15.99
C ALA A 438 -4.48 31.62 -14.72
N THR A 439 -4.93 32.87 -14.86
CA THR A 439 -5.14 33.78 -13.73
C THR A 439 -6.26 33.31 -12.80
N ILE A 440 -7.41 32.92 -13.35
CA ILE A 440 -8.54 32.39 -12.59
C ILE A 440 -8.12 31.13 -11.82
N LEU A 441 -7.48 30.17 -12.49
CA LEU A 441 -7.01 28.93 -11.86
C LEU A 441 -6.01 29.22 -10.73
N ARG A 442 -5.13 30.22 -10.90
CA ARG A 442 -4.24 30.64 -9.82
C ARG A 442 -5.00 31.23 -8.62
N GLN A 443 -5.96 32.11 -8.86
CA GLN A 443 -6.77 32.70 -7.78
C GLN A 443 -7.62 31.65 -7.04
N LEU A 444 -8.18 30.68 -7.78
CA LEU A 444 -8.87 29.53 -7.19
C LEU A 444 -7.91 28.69 -6.35
N PHE A 445 -6.71 28.41 -6.85
CA PHE A 445 -5.69 27.67 -6.10
C PHE A 445 -5.28 28.39 -4.81
N ASP A 446 -4.99 29.69 -4.87
CA ASP A 446 -4.58 30.50 -3.71
C ASP A 446 -5.68 30.54 -2.64
N ALA A 447 -6.95 30.50 -3.06
CA ALA A 447 -8.11 30.42 -2.19
C ALA A 447 -8.40 29.00 -1.65
N LYS A 448 -7.59 28.00 -2.04
CA LYS A 448 -7.85 26.57 -1.80
C LYS A 448 -9.24 26.13 -2.27
N TYR A 449 -9.69 26.71 -3.39
CA TYR A 449 -10.95 26.32 -4.00
C TYR A 449 -10.85 24.88 -4.52
N PRO A 450 -11.80 24.00 -4.17
CA PRO A 450 -11.70 22.59 -4.51
C PRO A 450 -12.06 22.35 -5.98
N ILE A 451 -11.12 21.78 -6.73
CA ILE A 451 -11.29 21.23 -8.08
C ILE A 451 -10.86 19.78 -8.00
N GLN A 452 -11.76 18.83 -8.25
CA GLN A 452 -11.46 17.41 -8.04
C GLN A 452 -10.42 16.87 -9.03
N ARG A 453 -10.57 17.23 -10.31
CA ARG A 453 -9.68 16.81 -11.39
C ARG A 453 -9.60 17.89 -12.46
N MET A 454 -8.45 17.98 -13.10
CA MET A 454 -8.19 18.84 -14.23
C MET A 454 -7.29 18.10 -15.22
N LEU A 455 -7.89 17.14 -15.92
CA LEU A 455 -7.25 16.30 -16.92
C LEU A 455 -7.80 16.63 -18.31
N LEU A 456 -6.99 16.41 -19.34
CA LEU A 456 -7.47 16.53 -20.70
C LEU A 456 -8.51 15.44 -21.01
N PRO A 457 -9.58 15.75 -21.77
CA PRO A 457 -10.59 14.75 -22.11
C PRO A 457 -10.06 13.58 -22.95
N ASP A 458 -8.85 13.67 -23.52
CA ASP A 458 -8.21 12.59 -24.29
C ASP A 458 -7.84 11.37 -23.43
N VAL A 459 -7.67 11.57 -22.11
CA VAL A 459 -7.52 10.52 -21.08
C VAL A 459 -8.77 9.65 -21.00
N TYR A 460 -9.93 10.23 -21.32
CA TYR A 460 -11.24 9.58 -21.30
C TYR A 460 -11.73 9.24 -22.72
N ASP A 461 -10.84 9.17 -23.70
CA ASP A 461 -11.19 8.96 -25.12
C ASP A 461 -12.20 9.98 -25.68
N ALA A 462 -12.23 11.18 -25.10
CA ALA A 462 -13.21 12.24 -25.35
C ALA A 462 -14.67 11.82 -25.09
N ASP A 463 -14.90 10.86 -24.19
CA ASP A 463 -16.22 10.47 -23.69
C ASP A 463 -16.69 11.39 -22.56
N ASP A 464 -17.65 12.27 -22.87
CA ASP A 464 -18.18 13.26 -21.93
C ASP A 464 -18.76 12.60 -20.68
N GLU A 465 -19.52 11.50 -20.81
CA GLU A 465 -20.15 10.86 -19.65
C GLU A 465 -19.12 10.32 -18.64
N THR A 466 -18.06 9.65 -19.12
CA THR A 466 -17.02 9.09 -18.26
C THR A 466 -16.23 10.17 -17.54
N GLN A 467 -15.77 11.21 -18.25
CA GLN A 467 -15.04 12.30 -17.60
C GLN A 467 -15.94 13.09 -16.64
N MET A 468 -17.21 13.27 -17.00
CA MET A 468 -18.15 14.05 -16.19
C MET A 468 -18.43 13.34 -14.86
N ARG A 469 -18.60 12.01 -14.91
CA ARG A 469 -18.71 11.13 -13.73
C ARG A 469 -17.47 11.14 -12.84
N ASP A 470 -16.29 11.31 -13.43
CA ASP A 470 -15.02 11.41 -12.69
C ASP A 470 -14.79 12.84 -12.13
N ASN A 471 -15.79 13.71 -12.24
CA ASN A 471 -15.77 15.10 -11.77
C ASN A 471 -14.64 15.94 -12.40
N ASN A 472 -14.30 15.67 -13.66
CA ASN A 472 -13.20 16.28 -14.37
C ASN A 472 -13.52 17.70 -14.85
N SER A 473 -12.65 18.66 -14.60
CA SER A 473 -12.75 20.01 -15.16
C SER A 473 -11.95 20.10 -16.46
N SER A 474 -12.54 20.64 -17.53
CA SER A 474 -11.90 20.66 -18.85
C SER A 474 -12.39 21.79 -19.76
N CYS A 475 -11.78 21.96 -20.94
CA CYS A 475 -12.10 23.05 -21.87
C CYS A 475 -12.25 22.59 -23.33
N PHE A 476 -11.18 22.14 -23.98
CA PHE A 476 -11.23 21.89 -25.42
C PHE A 476 -11.67 20.46 -25.78
N CYS A 477 -12.71 20.35 -26.60
CA CYS A 477 -13.07 19.14 -27.33
C CYS A 477 -13.78 19.52 -28.64
N TYR A 478 -13.17 19.19 -29.78
CA TYR A 478 -13.70 19.51 -31.10
C TYR A 478 -14.92 18.63 -31.44
N ARG A 479 -16.11 19.18 -31.21
CA ARG A 479 -17.39 18.56 -31.54
C ARG A 479 -18.49 19.57 -31.87
N ALA A 480 -19.50 19.11 -32.61
CA ALA A 480 -20.78 19.80 -32.67
C ALA A 480 -21.52 19.68 -31.33
N ILE A 481 -22.45 20.60 -31.08
CA ILE A 481 -23.41 20.48 -29.98
C ILE A 481 -24.24 19.21 -30.21
N ALA A 482 -24.51 18.44 -29.15
CA ALA A 482 -25.27 17.21 -29.24
C ALA A 482 -26.63 17.43 -29.95
N GLY A 483 -26.89 16.66 -31.01
CA GLY A 483 -28.11 16.79 -31.82
C GLY A 483 -28.15 18.00 -32.75
N SER A 484 -27.03 18.68 -33.00
CA SER A 484 -26.92 19.86 -33.87
C SER A 484 -25.71 19.78 -34.80
N THR A 485 -25.70 20.62 -35.84
CA THR A 485 -24.52 20.86 -36.70
C THR A 485 -23.72 22.09 -36.28
N LYS A 486 -24.21 22.87 -35.30
CA LYS A 486 -23.51 24.03 -34.74
C LYS A 486 -22.34 23.56 -33.88
N LEU A 487 -21.15 24.11 -34.11
CA LEU A 487 -19.98 23.85 -33.27
C LEU A 487 -20.20 24.37 -31.84
N SER A 488 -19.77 23.56 -30.86
CA SER A 488 -19.75 23.97 -29.46
C SER A 488 -18.68 25.05 -29.22
N LYS A 489 -18.84 25.92 -28.23
CA LYS A 489 -17.74 26.82 -27.80
C LYS A 489 -16.55 26.03 -27.24
N HIS A 490 -16.76 24.81 -26.70
CA HIS A 490 -15.67 23.87 -26.40
C HIS A 490 -14.86 23.49 -27.65
N ALA A 491 -15.48 23.40 -28.82
CA ALA A 491 -14.78 23.08 -30.07
C ALA A 491 -13.85 24.21 -30.54
N ARG A 492 -13.99 25.40 -29.96
CA ARG A 492 -13.11 26.55 -30.17
C ARG A 492 -12.16 26.78 -29.00
N GLY A 493 -12.26 26.00 -27.92
CA GLY A 493 -11.52 26.21 -26.68
C GLY A 493 -11.94 27.48 -25.93
N LEU A 494 -13.20 27.89 -26.06
CA LEU A 494 -13.75 29.13 -25.48
C LEU A 494 -14.78 28.88 -24.37
N ALA A 495 -14.97 27.62 -23.98
CA ALA A 495 -15.84 27.22 -22.89
C ALA A 495 -15.12 26.26 -21.93
N ILE A 496 -15.45 26.34 -20.64
CA ILE A 496 -14.79 25.63 -19.56
C ILE A 496 -15.86 25.02 -18.67
N ASP A 497 -15.70 23.74 -18.37
CA ASP A 497 -16.54 23.02 -17.42
C ASP A 497 -15.74 22.78 -16.12
N ILE A 498 -16.36 23.07 -14.97
CA ILE A 498 -15.75 22.92 -13.63
C ILE A 498 -16.54 21.93 -12.77
N ASN A 499 -15.85 20.92 -12.22
CA ASN A 499 -16.41 19.93 -11.28
C ASN A 499 -17.76 19.36 -11.78
N THR A 500 -17.71 18.75 -12.95
CA THR A 500 -18.83 18.30 -13.78
C THR A 500 -19.82 17.33 -13.11
N LEU A 501 -19.40 16.58 -12.09
CA LEU A 501 -20.31 15.67 -11.37
C LEU A 501 -21.25 16.45 -10.44
N TYR A 502 -20.72 17.44 -9.73
CA TYR A 502 -21.46 18.23 -8.73
C TYR A 502 -22.18 19.44 -9.36
N ASN A 503 -21.78 19.82 -10.57
CA ASN A 503 -22.35 20.91 -11.32
C ASN A 503 -22.99 20.42 -12.64
N PRO A 504 -24.00 19.55 -12.59
CA PRO A 504 -24.48 18.86 -13.79
C PRO A 504 -25.16 19.79 -14.79
N TYR A 505 -25.19 19.31 -16.03
CA TYR A 505 -26.17 19.74 -17.01
C TYR A 505 -27.49 19.01 -16.80
N TYR A 506 -28.62 19.73 -16.86
CA TYR A 506 -29.91 19.10 -17.06
C TYR A 506 -30.87 19.90 -17.94
N LYS A 507 -31.80 19.19 -18.56
CA LYS A 507 -32.88 19.75 -19.36
C LYS A 507 -34.19 19.00 -19.13
N ASP A 508 -35.23 19.74 -18.77
CA ASP A 508 -36.59 19.23 -18.71
C ASP A 508 -37.17 19.09 -20.12
N ARG A 509 -37.73 17.91 -20.42
CA ARG A 509 -38.33 17.59 -21.71
C ARG A 509 -39.84 17.81 -21.65
N ALA A 510 -40.45 17.98 -22.83
CA ALA A 510 -41.89 18.21 -22.95
C ALA A 510 -42.75 17.01 -22.46
N ASP A 511 -42.17 15.82 -22.38
CA ASP A 511 -42.82 14.60 -21.87
C ASP A 511 -42.76 14.49 -20.33
N GLY A 512 -42.20 15.50 -19.64
CA GLY A 512 -42.04 15.51 -18.19
C GLY A 512 -40.81 14.76 -17.67
N THR A 513 -40.01 14.16 -18.55
CA THR A 513 -38.74 13.54 -18.17
C THR A 513 -37.62 14.57 -18.09
N ARG A 514 -36.63 14.32 -17.23
CA ARG A 514 -35.43 15.13 -17.12
C ARG A 514 -34.24 14.38 -17.71
N TYR A 515 -33.50 15.05 -18.57
CA TYR A 515 -32.22 14.56 -19.07
C TYR A 515 -31.10 15.21 -18.27
N ILE A 516 -30.20 14.39 -17.72
CA ILE A 516 -29.14 14.82 -16.80
C ILE A 516 -27.81 14.27 -17.32
N GLN A 517 -26.77 15.10 -17.28
CA GLN A 517 -25.40 14.69 -17.55
C GLN A 517 -24.48 15.21 -16.42
N PRO A 518 -23.65 14.36 -15.80
CA PRO A 518 -23.63 12.91 -16.00
C PRO A 518 -24.89 12.26 -15.41
N ALA A 519 -25.26 11.08 -15.86
CA ALA A 519 -26.46 10.36 -15.40
C ALA A 519 -26.44 10.09 -13.88
N THR A 520 -25.24 10.04 -13.27
CA THR A 520 -25.05 9.84 -11.83
C THR A 520 -25.21 11.11 -10.99
N ALA A 521 -25.45 12.28 -11.60
CA ALA A 521 -25.48 13.57 -10.91
C ALA A 521 -26.88 14.02 -10.47
N GLU A 522 -27.90 13.16 -10.54
CA GLU A 522 -29.28 13.53 -10.23
C GLU A 522 -29.44 14.21 -8.85
N ALA A 523 -28.71 13.73 -7.84
CA ALA A 523 -28.73 14.31 -6.50
C ALA A 523 -28.29 15.79 -6.45
N TYR A 524 -27.45 16.24 -7.39
CA TYR A 524 -26.89 17.60 -7.43
C TYR A 524 -27.71 18.57 -8.30
N CYS A 525 -28.80 18.09 -8.92
CA CYS A 525 -29.75 18.94 -9.62
C CYS A 525 -30.60 19.79 -8.66
N ASP A 526 -30.91 19.27 -7.47
CA ASP A 526 -31.52 20.05 -6.40
C ASP A 526 -30.43 20.91 -5.74
N ARG A 527 -30.50 22.22 -5.96
CA ARG A 527 -29.52 23.17 -5.43
C ARG A 527 -29.97 23.86 -4.14
N THR A 528 -31.04 23.39 -3.50
CA THR A 528 -31.54 23.97 -2.23
C THR A 528 -30.71 23.60 -1.01
N TRP A 529 -29.99 22.48 -1.08
CA TRP A 529 -29.09 22.00 -0.02
C TRP A 529 -27.63 22.30 -0.37
N ASP A 530 -26.80 22.24 0.67
CA ASP A 530 -25.37 22.51 0.58
C ASP A 530 -24.60 21.21 0.34
N PHE A 531 -23.64 21.24 -0.56
CA PHE A 531 -22.80 20.10 -0.92
C PHE A 531 -21.45 20.56 -1.50
N PRO A 532 -20.41 19.71 -1.44
CA PRO A 532 -19.09 20.04 -1.97
C PRO A 532 -19.11 20.49 -3.44
N TYR A 533 -18.17 21.37 -3.82
CA TYR A 533 -17.95 21.81 -5.21
C TYR A 533 -19.09 22.59 -5.87
N LYS A 534 -20.15 22.93 -5.13
CA LYS A 534 -21.33 23.61 -5.63
C LYS A 534 -20.98 25.00 -6.15
N ILE A 535 -21.26 25.25 -7.43
CA ILE A 535 -21.24 26.60 -8.00
C ILE A 535 -22.64 27.21 -7.87
N ASP A 536 -22.69 28.42 -7.32
CA ASP A 536 -23.83 29.33 -7.30
C ASP A 536 -23.34 30.79 -7.43
N HIS A 537 -24.24 31.76 -7.30
CA HIS A 537 -23.91 33.18 -7.50
C HIS A 537 -22.99 33.77 -6.42
N ASP A 538 -22.95 33.15 -5.23
CA ASP A 538 -22.08 33.57 -4.14
C ASP A 538 -20.71 32.88 -4.22
N ASP A 539 -20.57 31.85 -5.06
CA ASP A 539 -19.35 31.08 -5.24
C ASP A 539 -18.20 31.88 -5.87
N LEU A 540 -16.98 31.59 -5.44
CA LEU A 540 -15.77 32.26 -5.95
C LEU A 540 -15.54 31.95 -7.43
N CYS A 541 -15.79 30.72 -7.88
CA CYS A 541 -15.60 30.32 -9.27
C CYS A 541 -16.49 31.15 -10.19
N PHE A 542 -17.78 31.27 -9.84
CA PHE A 542 -18.73 32.11 -10.57
C PHE A 542 -18.24 33.56 -10.68
N LYS A 543 -17.83 34.17 -9.56
CA LYS A 543 -17.37 35.57 -9.53
C LYS A 543 -16.15 35.78 -10.43
N LEU A 544 -15.14 34.92 -10.33
CA LEU A 544 -13.91 35.04 -11.11
C LEU A 544 -14.15 34.89 -12.62
N PHE A 545 -14.96 33.91 -13.03
CA PHE A 545 -15.28 33.71 -14.44
C PHE A 545 -16.13 34.86 -15.02
N THR A 546 -17.15 35.32 -14.28
CA THR A 546 -18.00 36.42 -14.75
C THR A 546 -17.25 37.75 -14.81
N GLU A 547 -16.40 38.06 -13.83
CA GLU A 547 -15.49 39.23 -13.87
C GLU A 547 -14.52 39.15 -15.07
N ALA A 548 -14.11 37.94 -15.45
CA ALA A 548 -13.27 37.69 -16.61
C ALA A 548 -14.02 37.66 -17.96
N GLY A 549 -15.33 37.99 -17.99
CA GLY A 549 -16.11 38.13 -19.22
C GLY A 549 -16.72 36.83 -19.75
N PHE A 550 -16.94 35.84 -18.89
CA PHE A 550 -17.67 34.62 -19.22
C PHE A 550 -19.14 34.73 -18.79
N GLU A 551 -20.04 34.13 -19.56
CA GLU A 551 -21.41 33.85 -19.12
C GLU A 551 -21.47 32.45 -18.50
N TRP A 552 -22.37 32.26 -17.52
CA TRP A 552 -22.53 31.01 -16.81
C TRP A 552 -23.79 30.25 -17.27
N GLY A 553 -23.63 28.97 -17.62
CA GLY A 553 -24.72 28.11 -18.08
C GLY A 553 -25.79 27.82 -17.01
N GLY A 554 -25.47 28.04 -15.74
CA GLY A 554 -26.43 28.01 -14.64
C GLY A 554 -27.56 29.04 -14.77
N ASP A 555 -27.34 30.13 -15.52
CA ASP A 555 -28.33 31.20 -15.72
C ASP A 555 -29.26 30.96 -16.92
N TRP A 556 -28.96 29.97 -17.75
CA TRP A 556 -29.78 29.67 -18.92
C TRP A 556 -31.19 29.23 -18.52
N THR A 557 -32.17 29.56 -19.37
CA THR A 557 -33.60 29.29 -19.11
C THR A 557 -34.09 28.02 -19.79
N SER A 558 -33.51 27.65 -20.93
CA SER A 558 -33.92 26.49 -21.73
C SER A 558 -33.34 25.16 -21.23
N CYS A 559 -32.31 25.24 -20.40
CA CYS A 559 -31.62 24.14 -19.70
C CYS A 559 -30.82 24.77 -18.56
N LYS A 560 -30.25 23.94 -17.68
CA LYS A 560 -29.27 24.36 -16.68
C LYS A 560 -27.97 23.63 -16.95
N ASP A 561 -26.88 24.37 -17.01
CA ASP A 561 -25.54 23.81 -17.22
C ASP A 561 -24.58 24.39 -16.17
N TYR A 562 -24.63 23.88 -14.94
CA TYR A 562 -23.98 24.52 -13.80
C TYR A 562 -22.44 24.45 -13.84
N GLN A 563 -21.89 23.47 -14.56
CA GLN A 563 -20.46 23.32 -14.81
C GLN A 563 -19.92 24.38 -15.78
N HIS A 564 -20.78 24.91 -16.65
CA HIS A 564 -20.36 25.52 -17.90
C HIS A 564 -20.16 27.03 -17.81
N PHE A 565 -19.00 27.49 -18.24
CA PHE A 565 -18.69 28.90 -18.46
C PHE A 565 -18.24 29.09 -19.90
N GLU A 566 -18.80 30.07 -20.61
CA GLU A 566 -18.40 30.35 -21.98
C GLU A 566 -18.11 31.82 -22.22
N LEU A 567 -17.09 32.13 -23.04
CA LEU A 567 -16.69 33.51 -23.32
C LEU A 567 -17.83 34.27 -24.00
N ILE A 568 -18.12 35.48 -23.54
CA ILE A 568 -19.03 36.41 -24.21
C ILE A 568 -18.30 37.03 -25.41
N GLU A 569 -18.82 36.81 -26.61
CA GLU A 569 -18.23 37.28 -27.88
C GLU A 569 -18.81 38.61 -28.37
#